data_AF-A0A961WEU4-F1
#
_entry.id   AF-A0A961WEU4-F1
#
_cell.length_a   1.000
_cell.length_b   1.000
_cell.length_c   1.000
_cell.angle_alpha   90.00
_cell.angle_beta   90.00
_cell.angle_gamma   90.00
#
_symmetry.space_group_name_H-M   'P 1'
#
loop_
_entity.id
_entity.type
_entity.pdbx_description
1 polymer ?
#
loop_
_entity_poly.entity_id
_entity_poly.type
_entity_poly.pdbx_seq_one_letter_code
_entity_poly.pdbx_strand_id
1 'polypeptide(L)' 'MKAVALTKYLPVDDPDSFLDVDLEKPEPTGRDILVEVRAISVNPVDTKIRAPKDKVEDAPRVIGWDA' A
#
# COMPACT_ATOMS: atom_id res chain seq x y z
N MET A 1 3.89 -1.26 -12.11
CA MET A 1 4.25 -0.09 -11.28
C MET A 1 4.84 -0.59 -9.98
N LYS A 2 5.86 0.10 -9.47
CA LYS A 2 6.42 -0.19 -8.15
C LYS A 2 5.45 0.30 -7.07
N ALA A 3 5.29 -0.48 -6.00
CA ALA A 3 4.48 -0.10 -4.86
C ALA A 3 5.05 -0.68 -3.56
N VAL A 4 4.69 -0.05 -2.43
CA VAL A 4 4.92 -0.58 -1.09
C VAL A 4 3.60 -1.15 -0.58
N ALA A 5 3.61 -2.42 -0.16
CA ALA A 5 2.40 -3.15 0.21
C ALA A 5 2.61 -4.01 1.46
N LEU A 6 1.52 -4.64 1.93
CA LEU A 6 1.55 -5.70 2.93
C LEU A 6 0.64 -6.86 2.52
N THR A 7 0.96 -8.07 2.97
CA THR A 7 0.04 -9.23 2.93
C THR A 7 -0.38 -9.66 4.33
N LYS A 8 0.45 -9.38 5.35
CA LYS A 8 0.20 -9.64 6.76
C LYS A 8 0.42 -8.37 7.58
N TYR A 9 -0.27 -8.26 8.70
CA TYR A 9 -0.19 -7.09 9.59
C TYR A 9 0.84 -7.30 10.71
N LEU A 10 2.12 -7.42 10.32
CA LEU A 10 3.23 -7.76 11.20
C LEU A 10 3.75 -6.55 12.02
N PRO A 11 4.49 -6.80 13.12
CA PRO A 11 5.28 -5.76 13.81
C PRO A 11 6.17 -4.99 12.83
N VAL A 12 6.46 -3.71 13.11
CA VAL A 12 7.20 -2.83 12.18
C VAL A 12 8.69 -3.19 12.05
N ASP A 13 9.22 -3.87 13.04
CA ASP A 13 10.58 -4.41 13.10
C ASP A 13 10.74 -5.74 12.36
N ASP A 14 9.63 -6.36 11.95
CA ASP A 14 9.65 -7.54 11.08
C ASP A 14 10.09 -7.11 9.67
N PRO A 15 11.09 -7.78 9.06
CA PRO A 15 11.56 -7.44 7.73
C PRO A 15 10.48 -7.61 6.64
N ASP A 16 9.47 -8.45 6.86
CA ASP A 16 8.35 -8.67 5.94
C ASP A 16 7.13 -7.79 6.28
N SER A 17 7.31 -6.80 7.17
CA SER A 17 6.25 -5.87 7.60
C SER A 17 5.75 -4.95 6.50
N PHE A 18 6.57 -4.75 5.47
CA PHE A 18 6.27 -4.10 4.20
C PHE A 18 7.02 -4.80 3.08
N LEU A 19 6.42 -4.82 1.90
CA LEU A 19 6.95 -5.49 0.72
C LEU A 19 7.06 -4.48 -0.42
N ASP A 20 8.24 -4.39 -1.01
CA ASP A 20 8.43 -3.76 -2.32
C ASP A 20 7.92 -4.74 -3.40
N VAL A 21 6.92 -4.32 -4.16
CA VAL A 21 6.28 -5.16 -5.19
C VAL A 21 6.17 -4.45 -6.53
N ASP A 22 6.24 -5.23 -7.61
CA ASP A 22 5.89 -4.79 -8.95
C ASP A 22 4.48 -5.30 -9.29
N LEU A 23 3.55 -4.35 -9.49
CA LEU A 23 2.15 -4.63 -9.84
C LEU A 23 1.87 -4.24 -11.29
N GLU A 24 0.75 -4.69 -11.85
CA GLU A 24 0.27 -4.17 -13.14
C GLU A 24 -0.03 -2.67 -13.03
N LYS A 25 0.25 -1.92 -14.10
CA LYS A 25 -0.05 -0.49 -14.13
C LYS A 25 -1.56 -0.34 -14.35
N PRO A 26 -2.29 0.40 -13.50
CA PRO A 26 -3.73 0.57 -13.67
C PRO A 26 -4.03 1.35 -14.95
N GLU A 27 -5.12 0.97 -15.61
CA GLU A 27 -5.67 1.66 -16.78
C GLU A 27 -6.86 2.52 -16.34
N PRO A 28 -6.78 3.87 -16.42
CA PRO A 28 -7.88 4.73 -16.03
C PRO A 28 -9.05 4.58 -17.01
N THR A 29 -10.28 4.62 -16.51
CA THR A 29 -11.49 4.58 -17.34
C THR A 29 -12.43 5.75 -17.02
N GLY A 30 -13.29 6.15 -17.97
CA GLY A 30 -14.32 7.16 -17.72
C GLY A 30 -13.77 8.51 -17.25
N ARG A 31 -13.84 8.78 -15.94
CA ARG A 31 -13.40 10.03 -15.29
C ARG A 31 -12.21 9.83 -14.34
N ASP A 32 -11.56 8.68 -14.40
CA ASP A 32 -10.36 8.40 -13.61
C ASP A 32 -9.17 9.18 -14.13
N ILE A 33 -8.23 9.49 -13.24
CA ILE A 33 -6.93 10.09 -13.59
C ILE A 33 -5.84 9.11 -13.18
N LEU A 34 -4.89 8.89 -14.09
CA LEU A 34 -3.68 8.15 -13.79
C LEU A 34 -2.58 9.10 -13.34
N VAL A 35 -2.15 8.97 -12.09
CA VAL A 35 -1.15 9.84 -11.47
C VAL A 35 0.19 9.10 -11.36
N GLU A 36 1.26 9.73 -11.81
CA GLU A 36 2.63 9.28 -11.52
C GLU A 36 3.05 9.82 -10.15
N VAL A 37 2.94 8.99 -9.11
CA VAL A 37 3.34 9.36 -7.75
C VAL A 37 4.87 9.46 -7.68
N ARG A 38 5.37 10.68 -7.47
CA ARG A 38 6.81 10.94 -7.28
C ARG A 38 7.26 10.89 -5.82
N ALA A 39 6.35 11.20 -4.90
CA ALA A 39 6.55 11.16 -3.47
C ALA A 39 5.19 11.02 -2.77
N ILE A 40 5.20 10.49 -1.56
CA ILE A 40 4.04 10.35 -0.69
C ILE A 40 4.47 10.56 0.76
N SER A 41 3.57 11.10 1.58
CA SER A 41 3.77 11.31 3.02
C SER A 41 3.47 10.02 3.81
N VAL A 42 3.84 10.02 5.09
CA VAL A 42 3.31 9.06 6.07
C VAL A 42 2.58 9.85 7.14
N ASN A 43 1.29 9.57 7.31
CA ASN A 43 0.41 10.26 8.23
C ASN A 43 -0.08 9.33 9.37
N PRO A 44 -0.61 9.91 10.46
CA PRO A 44 -1.20 9.11 11.54
C PRO A 44 -2.39 8.22 11.11
N VAL A 45 -3.05 8.51 9.99
CA VAL A 45 -4.12 7.63 9.48
C VAL A 45 -3.56 6.34 8.88
N ASP A 46 -2.38 6.39 8.24
CA ASP A 46 -1.77 5.22 7.61
C ASP A 46 -1.44 4.15 8.65
N THR A 47 -0.93 4.57 9.82
CA THR A 47 -0.66 3.65 10.94
C THR A 47 -1.93 3.01 11.50
N LYS A 48 -3.05 3.74 11.53
CA LYS A 48 -4.35 3.22 11.96
C LYS A 48 -4.91 2.21 10.96
N ILE A 49 -4.81 2.50 9.67
CA ILE A 49 -5.27 1.58 8.62
C ILE A 49 -4.45 0.28 8.63
N ARG A 50 -3.14 0.40 8.89
CA ARG A 50 -2.18 -0.71 9.03
C ARG A 50 -2.19 -1.38 10.41
N ALA A 51 -3.00 -0.94 11.36
CA ALA A 51 -2.97 -1.50 12.71
C ALA A 51 -3.12 -3.05 12.68
N PRO A 52 -2.50 -3.78 13.63
CA PRO A 52 -2.51 -5.24 13.64
C PRO A 52 -3.90 -5.84 13.46
N LYS A 53 -4.00 -6.82 12.56
CA LYS A 53 -5.22 -7.60 12.29
C LYS A 53 -4.82 -9.05 12.14
N ASP A 54 -5.65 -9.94 12.68
CA ASP A 54 -5.56 -11.38 12.41
C ASP A 54 -6.17 -11.67 11.03
N LYS A 55 -5.47 -11.19 9.99
CA LYS A 55 -5.88 -11.30 8.59
C LYS A 55 -4.65 -11.44 7.70
N VAL A 56 -4.75 -12.33 6.72
CA VAL A 56 -3.87 -12.36 5.55
C VAL A 56 -4.66 -11.81 4.37
N GLU A 57 -4.09 -10.84 3.65
CA GLU A 57 -4.69 -10.32 2.42
C GLU A 57 -4.44 -11.30 1.27
N ASP A 58 -5.47 -11.54 0.45
CA ASP A 58 -5.37 -12.46 -0.70
C ASP A 58 -4.41 -11.96 -1.79
N ALA A 59 -4.19 -10.64 -1.83
CA ALA A 59 -3.25 -9.96 -2.70
C ALA A 59 -2.51 -8.85 -1.93
N PRO A 60 -1.33 -8.40 -2.41
CA PRO A 60 -0.62 -7.30 -1.79
C PRO A 60 -1.51 -6.05 -1.67
N ARG A 61 -1.72 -5.61 -0.43
CA ARG A 61 -2.49 -4.41 -0.14
C ARG A 61 -1.57 -3.19 -0.14
N VAL A 62 -1.71 -2.35 -1.15
CA VAL A 62 -1.05 -1.02 -1.20
C VAL A 62 -1.76 -0.09 -0.22
N ILE A 63 -0.99 0.64 0.58
CA ILE A 63 -1.51 1.65 1.52
C ILE A 63 -0.86 3.00 1.25
N GLY A 64 -1.50 4.07 1.75
CA GLY A 64 -1.13 5.46 1.50
C GLY A 64 -2.38 6.26 1.18
N TRP A 65 -2.72 7.23 2.04
CA TRP A 65 -3.98 7.96 1.93
C TRP A 65 -3.89 9.26 1.12
N ASP A 66 -2.69 9.79 0.94
CA ASP A 66 -2.44 11.00 0.15
C ASP A 66 -2.04 10.60 -1.28
N ALA A 67 -2.80 11.03 -2.28
CA ALA A 67 -2.51 10.83 -3.71
C ALA A 67 -3.11 11.96 -4.56
#